data_AF-A0ABD6EUA7-F1
#
_entry.id   AF-A0ABD6EUA7-F1
#
_cell.length_a   1.000
_cell.length_b   1.000
_cell.length_c   1.000
_cell.angle_alpha   90.00
_cell.angle_beta   90.00
_cell.angle_gamma   90.00
#
_symmetry.space_group_name_H-M   'P 1'
#
loop_
_entity.id
_entity.type
_entity.pdbx_description
1 polymer ?
#
loop_
_entity_poly.entity_id
_entity_poly.type
_entity_poly.pdbx_seq_one_letter_code
_entity_poly.pdbx_strand_id
1 'polypeptide(L)'
;MEGLVNSMKSAALNVGQMLTPVLKISKFKETGVLTPDEFVIAGDHLVHHCPTWSWAKAVDSSRSWNYLPANKQFLITRNVPCSRRCSDLKYDLSGERVCLST
;
A
#
# COMPACT_ATOMS: atom_id res chain seq x y z
N MET A 1 -11.62 -14.18 23.50
CA MET A 1 -10.27 -14.66 23.14
C MET A 1 -9.74 -13.97 21.88
N GLU A 2 -10.60 -13.64 20.91
CA GLU A 2 -10.28 -12.89 19.67
C GLU A 2 -9.51 -11.56 19.88
N GLY A 3 -9.85 -10.76 20.90
CA GLY A 3 -9.21 -9.47 21.15
C GLY A 3 -7.73 -9.58 21.54
N LEU A 4 -7.33 -10.65 22.24
CA LEU A 4 -5.96 -10.88 22.66
C LEU A 4 -5.08 -11.28 21.46
N VAL A 5 -5.62 -12.13 20.58
CA VAL A 5 -4.94 -12.56 19.35
C VAL A 5 -4.72 -11.39 18.40
N ASN A 6 -5.71 -10.50 18.24
CA ASN A 6 -5.57 -9.31 17.41
C ASN A 6 -4.55 -8.31 18.00
N SER A 7 -4.53 -8.15 19.33
CA SER A 7 -3.53 -7.30 20.00
C SER A 7 -2.10 -7.85 19.90
N MET A 8 -1.94 -9.18 19.98
CA MET A 8 -0.64 -9.84 19.80
C MET A 8 -0.15 -9.76 18.35
N LYS A 9 -1.06 -9.93 17.38
CA LYS A 9 -0.75 -9.72 15.96
C LYS A 9 -0.27 -8.29 15.70
N SER A 10 -0.96 -7.28 16.21
CA SER A 10 -0.53 -5.88 16.05
C SER A 10 0.80 -5.58 16.72
N ALA A 11 1.07 -6.17 17.90
CA ALA A 11 2.35 -6.01 18.59
C ALA A 11 3.51 -6.67 17.80
N ALA A 12 3.30 -7.87 17.27
CA ALA A 12 4.29 -8.56 16.44
C ALA A 12 4.59 -7.79 15.15
N LEU A 13 3.58 -7.22 14.50
CA LEU A 13 3.76 -6.40 13.30
C LEU A 13 4.52 -5.09 13.60
N ASN A 14 4.26 -4.46 14.73
CA ASN A 14 4.99 -3.25 15.15
C ASN A 14 6.47 -3.54 15.44
N VAL A 15 6.79 -4.68 16.07
CA VAL A 15 8.18 -5.12 16.28
C VAL A 15 8.83 -5.48 14.95
N GLY A 16 8.09 -6.10 14.03
CA GLY A 16 8.56 -6.39 12.68
C GLY A 16 8.99 -5.15 11.91
N GLN A 17 8.23 -4.05 11.98
CA GLN A 17 8.58 -2.76 11.37
C GLN A 17 9.83 -2.12 11.98
N MET A 18 10.12 -2.40 13.25
CA MET A 18 11.29 -1.86 13.95
C MET A 18 12.56 -2.68 13.65
N LEU A 19 12.41 -3.96 13.35
CA LEU A 19 13.51 -4.90 13.11
C LEU A 19 13.87 -5.07 11.64
N THR A 20 13.00 -4.73 10.69
CA THR A 20 13.34 -4.72 9.27
C THR A 20 14.19 -3.48 8.96
N PRO A 21 15.50 -3.63 8.70
CA PRO A 21 16.33 -2.48 8.36
C PRO A 21 15.83 -1.87 7.05
N VAL A 22 15.86 -0.53 7.00
CA VAL A 22 15.54 0.19 5.77
C VAL A 22 16.50 -0.27 4.67
N LEU A 23 15.95 -0.90 3.63
CA LEU A 23 16.72 -1.34 2.48
C LEU A 23 17.28 -0.11 1.76
N LYS A 24 18.60 -0.07 1.58
CA LYS A 24 19.31 1.02 0.88
C LYS A 24 19.73 0.63 -0.54
N ILE A 25 19.72 -0.66 -0.84
CA ILE A 25 20.15 -1.23 -2.11
C ILE A 25 18.93 -1.87 -2.78
N SER A 26 18.73 -1.57 -4.06
CA SER A 26 17.66 -2.16 -4.85
C SER A 26 17.79 -3.67 -4.88
N LYS A 27 16.73 -4.36 -4.44
CA LYS A 27 16.57 -5.82 -4.59
C LYS A 27 15.19 -6.17 -5.14
N PHE A 28 14.50 -5.21 -5.73
CA PHE A 28 13.09 -5.34 -6.14
C PHE A 28 12.84 -6.56 -7.03
N LYS A 29 13.72 -6.85 -7.99
CA LYS A 29 13.55 -7.99 -8.91
C LYS A 29 13.68 -9.35 -8.24
N GLU A 30 14.44 -9.45 -7.14
CA GLU A 30 14.70 -10.72 -6.45
C GLU A 30 13.70 -10.95 -5.31
N THR A 31 13.41 -9.90 -4.54
CA THR A 31 12.60 -10.00 -3.31
C THR A 31 11.20 -9.43 -3.46
N GLY A 32 10.93 -8.64 -4.50
CA GLY A 32 9.67 -7.90 -4.65
C GLY A 32 9.51 -6.74 -3.67
N VAL A 33 10.56 -6.37 -2.92
CA VAL A 33 10.51 -5.32 -1.89
C VAL A 33 11.17 -4.04 -2.40
N LEU A 34 10.52 -2.89 -2.19
CA LEU A 34 11.02 -1.56 -2.55
C LEU A 34 11.80 -0.92 -1.41
N THR A 35 12.82 -0.14 -1.76
CA THR A 35 13.43 0.85 -0.86
C THR A 35 12.53 2.09 -0.72
N PRO A 36 12.72 2.95 0.30
CA PRO A 36 11.97 4.20 0.41
C PRO A 36 12.15 5.12 -0.79
N ASP A 37 13.36 5.19 -1.35
CA ASP A 37 13.65 6.01 -2.52
C ASP A 37 12.93 5.47 -3.77
N GLU A 38 12.93 4.14 -3.94
CA GLU A 38 12.18 3.50 -5.02
C GLU A 38 10.67 3.69 -4.88
N PHE A 39 10.15 3.64 -3.66
CA PHE A 39 8.74 3.95 -3.38
C PHE A 39 8.39 5.38 -3.80
N VAL A 40 9.23 6.36 -3.45
CA VAL A 40 9.02 7.77 -3.85
C VAL A 40 9.09 7.93 -5.36
N ILE A 41 10.06 7.31 -6.04
CA ILE A 41 10.18 7.35 -7.50
C ILE A 41 8.96 6.70 -8.18
N ALA A 42 8.52 5.55 -7.69
CA ALA A 42 7.34 4.85 -8.21
C ALA A 42 6.05 5.65 -8.00
N GLY A 43 5.90 6.32 -6.85
CA GLY A 43 4.78 7.23 -6.60
C GLY A 43 4.83 8.49 -7.48
N ASP A 44 6.04 9.06 -7.63
CA ASP A 44 6.48 9.91 -8.76
C ASP A 44 5.76 9.61 -10.06
N HIS A 45 6.09 8.42 -10.54
CA HIS A 45 5.63 7.90 -11.81
C HIS A 45 4.10 7.68 -11.81
N LEU A 46 3.52 7.15 -10.73
CA LEU A 46 2.09 6.90 -10.62
C LEU A 46 1.26 8.19 -10.69
N VAL A 47 1.64 9.23 -9.95
CA VAL A 47 0.94 10.51 -9.94
C VAL A 47 1.05 11.20 -11.31
N HIS A 48 2.19 11.06 -11.98
CA HIS A 48 2.39 11.59 -13.33
C HIS A 48 1.48 10.92 -14.38
N HIS A 49 1.39 9.58 -14.35
CA HIS A 49 0.63 8.82 -15.35
C HIS A 49 -0.87 8.73 -15.04
N CYS A 50 -1.22 8.69 -13.76
CA CYS A 50 -2.58 8.51 -13.27
C CYS A 50 -2.95 9.70 -12.37
N PRO A 51 -3.54 10.78 -12.91
CA PRO A 51 -3.80 12.01 -12.16
C PRO A 51 -4.88 11.86 -11.06
N THR A 52 -5.53 10.70 -10.97
CA THR A 52 -6.44 10.35 -9.87
C THR A 52 -5.69 10.02 -8.57
N TRP A 53 -4.38 9.79 -8.64
CA TRP A 53 -3.50 9.58 -7.49
C TRP A 53 -2.81 10.88 -7.10
N SER A 54 -2.63 11.05 -5.80
CA SER A 54 -1.96 12.23 -5.24
C SER A 54 -1.12 11.85 -4.03
N TRP A 55 0.00 12.55 -3.84
CA TRP A 55 0.76 12.48 -2.61
C TRP A 55 0.06 13.25 -1.48
N ALA A 56 0.13 12.69 -0.29
CA ALA A 56 -0.40 13.32 0.91
C ALA A 56 0.65 13.36 2.03
N LYS A 57 0.49 14.37 2.88
CA LYS A 57 1.28 14.55 4.10
C LYS A 57 0.67 13.75 5.24
N ALA A 58 1.49 13.36 6.21
CA ALA A 58 0.98 12.85 7.47
C ALA A 58 0.14 13.94 8.16
N VAL A 59 -0.98 13.55 8.77
CA VAL A 59 -1.86 14.48 9.50
C VAL A 59 -1.18 15.03 10.75
N ASP A 60 -0.34 14.21 11.37
CA ASP A 60 0.39 14.53 12.60
C ASP A 60 1.85 14.06 12.45
N SER A 61 2.79 14.80 13.03
CA SER A 61 4.22 14.47 13.02
C SER A 61 4.52 13.09 13.65
N SER A 62 3.73 12.68 14.64
CA SER A 62 3.84 11.36 15.28
C SER A 62 3.54 10.18 14.34
N ARG A 63 2.82 10.43 13.24
CA ARG A 63 2.48 9.42 12.22
C ARG A 63 3.29 9.59 10.93
N SER A 64 4.28 10.47 10.94
CA SER A 64 5.20 10.64 9.83
C SER A 64 6.36 9.67 9.92
N TRP A 65 6.78 9.14 8.78
CA TRP A 65 7.98 8.34 8.65
C TRP A 65 9.18 9.25 8.39
N ASN A 66 10.17 9.20 9.28
CA ASN A 66 11.36 10.03 9.21
C ASN A 66 12.23 9.78 7.97
N TYR A 67 12.12 8.59 7.37
CA TYR A 67 12.87 8.19 6.17
C TYR A 67 12.15 8.53 4.86
N LEU A 68 10.95 9.13 4.92
CA LEU A 68 10.21 9.62 3.75
C LEU A 68 10.10 11.16 3.78
N PRO A 69 10.03 11.82 2.62
CA PRO A 69 9.79 13.27 2.57
C PRO A 69 8.46 13.65 3.24
N ALA A 70 8.43 14.76 3.97
CA ALA A 70 7.24 15.20 4.71
C ALA A 70 5.99 15.41 3.83
N ASN A 71 6.19 15.73 2.55
CA ASN A 71 5.13 15.89 1.56
C ASN A 71 4.73 14.62 0.80
N LYS A 72 5.48 13.52 0.97
CA LYS A 72 5.31 12.25 0.23
C LYS A 72 5.28 11.07 1.19
N GLN A 73 4.31 11.08 2.10
CA GLN A 73 4.18 10.06 3.14
C GLN A 73 3.36 8.87 2.66
N PHE A 74 2.28 9.14 1.92
CA PHE A 74 1.44 8.11 1.32
C PHE A 74 0.76 8.64 0.06
N LEU A 75 0.30 7.70 -0.78
CA LEU A 75 -0.47 7.96 -1.98
C LEU A 75 -1.95 7.74 -1.70
N ILE A 76 -2.80 8.62 -2.21
CA ILE A 76 -4.24 8.52 -2.06
C ILE A 76 -4.95 8.80 -3.37
N THR A 77 -5.95 7.98 -3.65
CA THR A 77 -6.97 8.22 -4.66
C THR A 77 -8.34 8.24 -3.99
N ARG A 78 -9.20 9.17 -4.41
CA ARG A 78 -10.49 9.41 -3.76
C ARG A 78 -11.63 9.16 -4.74
N ASN A 79 -12.79 8.81 -4.20
CA ASN A 79 -14.04 8.66 -4.96
C ASN A 79 -13.96 7.63 -6.09
N VAL A 80 -13.19 6.54 -5.89
CA VAL A 80 -13.17 5.43 -6.84
C VAL A 80 -14.52 4.72 -6.82
N PRO A 81 -15.27 4.68 -7.93
CA PRO A 81 -16.59 4.08 -7.96
C PRO A 81 -16.50 2.55 -7.84
N CYS A 82 -17.40 1.96 -7.06
CA CYS A 82 -17.54 0.52 -6.91
C CYS A 82 -19.02 0.15 -7.08
N SER A 83 -19.39 -0.31 -8.28
CA SER A 83 -20.80 -0.55 -8.67
C SER A 83 -21.34 -1.91 -8.21
N ARG A 84 -20.47 -2.88 -7.94
CA ARG A 84 -20.83 -4.25 -7.55
C ARG A 84 -19.93 -4.72 -6.42
N ARG A 85 -20.46 -5.58 -5.52
CA ARG A 85 -19.64 -6.19 -4.46
C ARG A 85 -18.81 -7.33 -5.03
N CYS A 86 -17.70 -7.64 -4.36
CA CYS A 86 -16.83 -8.76 -4.74
C CYS A 86 -17.59 -10.10 -4.82
N SER A 87 -18.58 -10.32 -3.93
CA SER A 87 -19.45 -11.50 -3.94
C SER A 87 -20.27 -11.67 -5.21
N ASP A 88 -20.57 -10.55 -5.88
CA ASP A 88 -21.47 -10.51 -7.03
C ASP A 88 -20.68 -10.63 -8.35
N LEU A 89 -19.34 -10.59 -8.27
CA LEU A 89 -18.44 -10.80 -9.39
C LEU A 89 -18.24 -12.30 -9.58
N LYS A 90 -18.73 -12.84 -10.70
CA LYS A 90 -18.33 -14.17 -11.15
C LYS A 90 -16.98 -14.03 -11.84
N TYR A 91 -15.98 -14.76 -11.39
CA TYR A 91 -14.71 -14.86 -12.10
C TYR A 91 -14.77 -16.00 -13.11
N ASP A 92 -13.95 -15.93 -14.16
CA ASP A 92 -13.73 -17.09 -15.01
C ASP A 92 -13.01 -18.22 -14.22
N LEU A 93 -12.87 -19.39 -14.84
CA LEU A 93 -12.22 -20.54 -14.20
C LEU A 93 -10.72 -20.32 -13.92
N SER A 94 -10.05 -19.36 -14.58
CA SER A 94 -8.67 -18.97 -14.26
C SER A 94 -8.58 -17.91 -13.16
N GLY A 95 -9.68 -17.27 -12.79
CA GLY A 95 -9.72 -16.23 -11.76
C GLY A 95 -9.18 -14.89 -12.24
N GLU A 96 -8.85 -14.75 -13.52
CA GLU A 96 -8.12 -13.60 -14.05
C GLU A 96 -9.05 -12.49 -14.56
N ARG A 97 -10.31 -12.84 -14.86
CA ARG A 97 -11.30 -11.90 -15.42
C ARG A 97 -12.64 -12.00 -14.70
N VAL A 98 -13.23 -10.83 -14.46
CA VAL A 98 -14.63 -10.71 -14.04
C VAL A 98 -15.53 -10.98 -15.24
N CYS A 99 -16.30 -12.07 -15.18
CA CYS A 99 -17.38 -12.36 -16.10
C CYS A 99 -18.54 -11.40 -15.81
N LEU A 100 -18.66 -10.33 -16.60
CA LEU A 100 -19.83 -9.46 -16.55
C LEU A 100 -21.02 -10.23 -17.13
N SER A 101 -21.95 -10.67 -16.28
CA SER A 101 -23.25 -11.14 -16.76
C SER A 101 -24.04 -9.94 -17.31
N THR A 102 -24.37 -10.00 -18.60
CA THR A 102 -25.31 -9.12 -19.31
C THR A 102 -26.70 -9.18 -18.69
#